data_AF-A0A9X3MXK6-F1
#
_entry.id   AF-A0A9X3MXK6-F1
#
_cell.length_a   1.000
_cell.length_b   1.000
_cell.length_c   1.000
_cell.angle_alpha   90.00
_cell.angle_beta   90.00
_cell.angle_gamma   90.00
#
_symmetry.space_group_name_H-M   'P 1'
#
loop_
_entity.id
_entity.type
_entity.pdbx_description
1 polymer ?
#
loop_
_entity_poly.entity_id
_entity_poly.type
_entity_poly.pdbx_seq_one_letter_code
_entity_poly.pdbx_strand_id
1 'polypeptide(L)'
;MTTVEIIPFSPGRRPTDEARHPGLGSSDAVAFLEGEYYLLLAIRGGGGCELVVGESVVAPTVFAEDGTLREVSLEEDRTYVVVLRDLPGTYAFETLFSQQLALEVRLTRDGETVAADEGRLAVYDVAQMGSLYERIVERLIKPDTARQAPGLSHAYHPWFPVLLIGAHKAELYTRALVGDIVHKRRDLADPGWLVRVGLYLEFLTALGIVEAVRDDFGDLLDPRERAAFETSPAFAEIRARVNVEGWRGVWALRDIVTRGLPRSGPVSAMNLLAKRRATLEFLHVHHEDLKHAIELAGPNVDHAQETWHRVFRDAERAVLRQTPDAFPELGDLPPEVRRFVLWHRQGQLGLRRVLRVPGPLPKLIGDQDGLFGSACNQYRDSMNHVADWARERGLMDHTGDESVPRGVSLFEAHINQPSRVALLQRRDGYDSARLEVGAELPTEYAPPLPALAELLGKTAPFSILTAEEIAQLARTARPQLFGPLERIIVQGQEGDSLFAVVEGTVEVVLRREDGSEVQIGTRPDGTVVGEMSLLTGEPRSATVRAVDGALVYEVGRQQLEPLLAARPALFEALQGAMVTRLRTQESFLERYDAARCAKAFSRRFAKSSSA
;
A
#
# COMPACT_ATOMS: atom_id res chain seq x y z
N MET A 1 -9.80 -37.66 12.42
CA MET A 1 -11.03 -37.10 13.03
C MET A 1 -11.47 -35.96 12.15
N THR A 2 -12.77 -35.70 12.03
CA THR A 2 -13.24 -34.49 11.34
C THR A 2 -12.91 -33.29 12.21
N THR A 3 -12.36 -32.23 11.62
CA THR A 3 -12.04 -30.97 12.31
C THR A 3 -12.37 -29.79 11.41
N VAL A 4 -12.83 -28.70 12.04
CA VAL A 4 -12.89 -27.36 11.45
C VAL A 4 -12.12 -26.43 12.37
N GLU A 5 -11.41 -25.48 11.78
CA GLU A 5 -10.64 -24.45 12.48
C GLU A 5 -10.81 -23.15 11.68
N ILE A 6 -11.29 -22.09 12.34
CA ILE A 6 -11.31 -20.74 11.80
C ILE A 6 -9.87 -20.26 11.81
N ILE A 7 -9.28 -20.02 10.64
CA ILE A 7 -7.86 -19.68 10.56
C ILE A 7 -7.69 -18.19 10.89
N PRO A 8 -7.09 -17.82 12.05
CA PRO A 8 -6.69 -16.44 12.28
C PRO A 8 -5.53 -16.09 11.35
N PHE A 9 -5.55 -14.89 10.80
CA PHE A 9 -4.50 -14.39 9.91
C PHE A 9 -3.19 -14.16 10.65
N SER A 10 -2.11 -14.38 9.89
CA SER A 10 -0.86 -13.67 10.12
C SER A 10 -0.57 -12.84 8.86
N PRO A 11 -0.48 -11.50 8.95
CA PRO A 11 -0.08 -10.66 7.82
C PRO A 11 1.16 -11.20 7.09
N GLY A 12 1.21 -11.00 5.77
CA GLY A 12 2.33 -11.43 4.93
C GLY A 12 2.20 -12.74 4.15
N ARG A 13 1.16 -13.57 4.35
CA ARG A 13 1.01 -14.92 3.72
C ARG A 13 -0.33 -15.09 2.99
N ARG A 14 -0.44 -16.05 2.07
CA ARG A 14 -1.66 -16.23 1.23
C ARG A 14 -2.54 -17.40 1.65
N PRO A 15 -3.85 -17.37 1.34
CA PRO A 15 -4.68 -18.58 1.32
C PRO A 15 -4.12 -19.66 0.38
N THR A 16 -3.62 -19.26 -0.80
CA THR A 16 -3.16 -20.22 -1.83
C THR A 16 -1.88 -20.96 -1.48
N ASP A 17 -1.13 -20.51 -0.46
CA ASP A 17 0.06 -21.22 -0.01
C ASP A 17 -0.29 -22.48 0.81
N GLU A 18 -1.53 -22.59 1.31
CA GLU A 18 -1.97 -23.72 2.14
C GLU A 18 -2.19 -25.02 1.37
N ALA A 19 -2.49 -24.93 0.07
CA ALA A 19 -2.53 -26.10 -0.82
C ALA A 19 -1.14 -26.75 -1.03
N ARG A 20 -0.06 -26.06 -0.65
CA ARG A 20 1.33 -26.58 -0.66
C ARG A 20 1.89 -26.78 0.76
N HIS A 21 1.46 -25.95 1.72
CA HIS A 21 1.92 -25.96 3.10
C HIS A 21 0.74 -25.66 4.06
N PRO A 22 -0.03 -26.68 4.50
CA PRO A 22 -1.26 -26.48 5.28
C PRO A 22 -1.05 -25.74 6.61
N GLY A 23 -1.88 -24.73 6.90
CA GLY A 23 -1.89 -23.98 8.17
C GLY A 23 -1.10 -22.66 8.14
N LEU A 24 -1.20 -21.89 7.05
CA LEU A 24 -0.41 -20.66 6.80
C LEU A 24 -1.19 -19.53 6.08
N GLY A 25 -2.53 -19.48 6.21
CA GLY A 25 -3.48 -18.62 5.45
C GLY A 25 -3.78 -17.18 5.96
N SER A 26 -4.78 -16.53 5.31
CA SER A 26 -5.09 -15.07 5.33
C SER A 26 -6.52 -14.70 4.87
N SER A 27 -7.20 -13.62 5.29
CA SER A 27 -6.76 -12.42 6.03
C SER A 27 -7.50 -12.25 7.37
N ASP A 28 -7.22 -11.15 8.09
CA ASP A 28 -7.71 -10.94 9.47
C ASP A 28 -9.23 -11.03 9.55
N ALA A 29 -9.73 -11.31 10.76
CA ALA A 29 -11.15 -11.36 11.04
C ALA A 29 -11.77 -9.95 11.01
N VAL A 30 -11.88 -9.40 9.79
CA VAL A 30 -12.23 -8.04 9.42
C VAL A 30 -13.05 -8.11 8.13
N ALA A 31 -14.29 -7.67 8.19
CA ALA A 31 -15.29 -7.81 7.13
C ALA A 31 -15.86 -6.45 6.72
N PHE A 32 -16.11 -6.25 5.43
CA PHE A 32 -16.55 -4.97 4.85
C PHE A 32 -17.94 -5.10 4.25
N LEU A 33 -18.85 -4.17 4.58
CA LEU A 33 -20.12 -4.11 3.87
C LEU A 33 -19.95 -3.46 2.49
N GLU A 34 -19.66 -4.30 1.50
CA GLU A 34 -20.17 -4.15 0.12
C GLU A 34 -21.05 -5.38 -0.26
N GLY A 35 -21.66 -6.04 0.74
CA GLY A 35 -22.62 -7.14 0.56
C GLY A 35 -22.05 -8.56 0.68
N GLU A 36 -20.72 -8.71 0.74
CA GLU A 36 -20.05 -10.01 0.86
C GLU A 36 -18.88 -9.97 1.83
N TYR A 37 -18.73 -11.01 2.66
CA TYR A 37 -17.67 -11.11 3.67
C TYR A 37 -16.93 -12.44 3.53
N TYR A 38 -15.62 -12.44 3.75
CA TYR A 38 -14.76 -13.60 3.51
C TYR A 38 -14.21 -14.15 4.82
N LEU A 39 -14.44 -15.43 5.08
CA LEU A 39 -13.90 -16.17 6.24
C LEU A 39 -13.06 -17.35 5.75
N LEU A 40 -11.90 -17.60 6.35
CA LEU A 40 -11.08 -18.78 6.06
C LEU A 40 -11.32 -19.91 7.07
N LEU A 41 -11.48 -21.12 6.56
CA LEU A 41 -11.64 -22.34 7.35
C LEU A 41 -10.68 -23.43 6.91
N ALA A 42 -9.86 -23.96 7.82
CA ALA A 42 -9.16 -25.22 7.62
C ALA A 42 -10.11 -26.38 7.96
N ILE A 43 -10.39 -27.24 6.97
CA ILE A 43 -11.29 -28.38 7.16
C ILE A 43 -10.52 -29.67 6.85
N ARG A 44 -10.60 -30.64 7.76
CA ARG A 44 -10.05 -31.99 7.57
C ARG A 44 -11.09 -33.05 7.89
N GLY A 45 -11.13 -34.14 7.12
CA GLY A 45 -12.14 -35.19 7.24
C GLY A 45 -13.57 -34.71 6.99
N GLY A 46 -13.75 -33.62 6.23
CA GLY A 46 -15.03 -32.95 5.98
C GLY A 46 -15.94 -33.64 4.95
N GLY A 47 -15.49 -34.76 4.36
CA GLY A 47 -16.22 -35.57 3.39
C GLY A 47 -17.68 -35.82 3.78
N GLY A 48 -18.63 -35.34 2.97
CA GLY A 48 -20.06 -35.54 3.20
C GLY A 48 -20.59 -34.83 4.45
N CYS A 49 -19.97 -33.72 4.86
CA CYS A 49 -20.52 -32.79 5.84
C CYS A 49 -21.12 -31.56 5.15
N GLU A 50 -22.11 -30.95 5.78
CA GLU A 50 -22.54 -29.59 5.52
C GLU A 50 -21.75 -28.61 6.40
N LEU A 51 -21.55 -27.40 5.90
CA LEU A 51 -20.92 -26.31 6.64
C LEU A 51 -21.99 -25.33 7.12
N VAL A 52 -21.99 -25.03 8.42
CA VAL A 52 -22.92 -24.12 9.07
C VAL A 52 -22.15 -22.99 9.72
N VAL A 53 -22.56 -21.74 9.49
CA VAL A 53 -22.02 -20.55 10.16
C VAL A 53 -23.17 -19.83 10.86
N GLY A 54 -23.09 -19.73 12.19
CA GLY A 54 -24.22 -19.32 13.03
C GLY A 54 -25.42 -20.26 12.85
N GLU A 55 -26.50 -19.75 12.27
CA GLU A 55 -27.73 -20.51 11.97
C GLU A 55 -27.86 -20.93 10.49
N SER A 56 -26.95 -20.47 9.61
CA SER A 56 -27.07 -20.66 8.15
C SER A 56 -26.16 -21.77 7.63
N VAL A 57 -26.69 -22.65 6.78
CA VAL A 57 -25.87 -23.55 5.94
C VAL A 57 -25.23 -22.72 4.82
N VAL A 58 -23.92 -22.83 4.64
CA VAL A 58 -23.18 -22.02 3.65
C VAL A 58 -22.36 -22.92 2.73
N ALA A 59 -22.39 -22.64 1.43
CA ALA A 59 -21.54 -23.31 0.46
C ALA A 59 -20.07 -22.86 0.65
N PRO A 60 -19.13 -23.79 0.85
CA PRO A 60 -17.72 -23.43 0.86
C PRO A 60 -17.23 -23.17 -0.56
N THR A 61 -16.28 -22.24 -0.69
CA THR A 61 -15.70 -21.81 -1.97
C THR A 61 -14.18 -21.98 -1.97
N VAL A 62 -13.59 -22.05 -3.16
CA VAL A 62 -12.13 -22.03 -3.36
C VAL A 62 -11.77 -21.11 -4.52
N PHE A 63 -10.55 -20.57 -4.48
CA PHE A 63 -9.98 -19.84 -5.62
C PHE A 63 -9.56 -20.82 -6.73
N ALA A 64 -10.04 -20.58 -7.94
CA ALA A 64 -9.53 -21.22 -9.15
C ALA A 64 -8.20 -20.58 -9.61
N GLU A 65 -7.49 -21.22 -10.54
CA GLU A 65 -6.19 -20.73 -11.03
C GLU A 65 -6.25 -19.34 -11.71
N ASP A 66 -7.43 -18.90 -12.13
CA ASP A 66 -7.71 -17.58 -12.70
C ASP A 66 -8.05 -16.50 -11.67
N GLY A 67 -8.05 -16.83 -10.37
CA GLY A 67 -8.40 -15.92 -9.27
C GLY A 67 -9.91 -15.83 -8.97
N THR A 68 -10.77 -16.53 -9.72
CA THR A 68 -12.21 -16.53 -9.45
C THR A 68 -12.56 -17.45 -8.27
N LEU A 69 -13.46 -17.00 -7.38
CA LEU A 69 -14.06 -17.87 -6.37
C LEU A 69 -15.12 -18.78 -6.99
N ARG A 70 -15.12 -20.05 -6.58
CA ARG A 70 -16.07 -21.07 -7.05
C ARG A 70 -16.55 -21.92 -5.89
N GLU A 71 -17.87 -22.12 -5.79
CA GLU A 71 -18.48 -23.06 -4.85
C GLU A 71 -18.02 -24.49 -5.13
N VAL A 72 -17.79 -25.23 -4.05
CA VAL A 72 -17.29 -26.62 -4.06
C VAL A 72 -17.90 -27.41 -2.91
N SER A 73 -17.93 -28.74 -3.04
CA SER A 73 -18.23 -29.66 -1.95
C SER A 73 -17.05 -29.77 -0.98
N LEU A 74 -17.36 -30.13 0.27
CA LEU A 74 -16.37 -30.57 1.27
C LEU A 74 -15.97 -32.03 0.97
N GLU A 75 -15.01 -32.20 0.06
CA GLU A 75 -14.49 -33.53 -0.31
C GLU A 75 -13.00 -33.71 0.01
N GLU A 76 -12.24 -32.62 0.09
CA GLU A 76 -10.78 -32.62 0.28
C GLU A 76 -10.36 -31.96 1.60
N ASP A 77 -9.27 -32.46 2.19
CA ASP A 77 -8.59 -31.82 3.33
C ASP A 77 -7.81 -30.59 2.84
N ARG A 78 -8.40 -29.40 2.97
CA ARG A 78 -7.84 -28.12 2.48
C ARG A 78 -8.44 -26.93 3.24
N THR A 79 -7.91 -25.74 2.96
CA THR A 79 -8.56 -24.48 3.34
C THR A 79 -9.68 -24.14 2.36
N TYR A 80 -10.79 -23.67 2.89
CA TYR A 80 -11.93 -23.15 2.16
C TYR A 80 -12.16 -21.68 2.50
N VAL A 81 -12.66 -20.92 1.54
CA VAL A 81 -13.17 -19.56 1.71
C VAL A 81 -14.68 -19.65 1.86
N VAL A 82 -15.25 -19.01 2.88
CA VAL A 82 -16.70 -18.90 3.06
C VAL A 82 -17.11 -17.47 2.76
N VAL A 83 -18.03 -17.31 1.81
CA VAL A 83 -18.64 -16.02 1.52
C VAL A 83 -19.92 -15.89 2.35
N LEU A 84 -19.84 -15.12 3.43
CA LEU A 84 -21.02 -14.75 4.21
C LEU A 84 -21.70 -13.55 3.56
N ARG A 85 -23.02 -13.45 3.74
CA ARG A 85 -23.84 -12.30 3.35
C ARG A 85 -24.79 -11.97 4.51
N ASP A 86 -25.30 -10.74 4.56
CA ASP A 86 -26.32 -10.31 5.53
C ASP A 86 -25.97 -10.54 7.03
N LEU A 87 -24.73 -10.23 7.43
CA LEU A 87 -24.30 -10.33 8.84
C LEU A 87 -25.15 -9.43 9.77
N PRO A 88 -25.61 -9.95 10.93
CA PRO A 88 -26.47 -9.19 11.84
C PRO A 88 -25.73 -8.02 12.49
N GLY A 89 -26.45 -6.95 12.78
CA GLY A 89 -25.97 -5.82 13.60
C GLY A 89 -26.43 -4.45 13.11
N THR A 90 -26.32 -3.44 13.99
CA THR A 90 -26.59 -2.02 13.65
C THR A 90 -25.27 -1.28 13.39
N TYR A 91 -24.89 -1.16 12.12
CA TYR A 91 -23.72 -0.41 11.68
C TYR A 91 -24.10 1.05 11.42
N ALA A 92 -23.89 1.91 12.41
CA ALA A 92 -24.36 3.29 12.38
C ALA A 92 -23.33 4.24 12.99
N PHE A 93 -23.58 5.53 12.88
CA PHE A 93 -22.72 6.57 13.44
C PHE A 93 -22.48 6.35 14.95
N GLU A 94 -23.48 5.91 15.72
CA GLU A 94 -23.33 5.59 17.17
C GLU A 94 -22.24 4.55 17.48
N THR A 95 -21.99 3.63 16.54
CA THR A 95 -21.09 2.47 16.65
C THR A 95 -19.83 2.63 15.78
N LEU A 96 -19.54 3.85 15.29
CA LEU A 96 -18.46 4.13 14.34
C LEU A 96 -18.56 3.29 13.05
N PHE A 97 -19.77 2.88 12.67
CA PHE A 97 -20.03 1.90 11.60
C PHE A 97 -19.29 0.57 11.79
N SER A 98 -18.94 0.21 13.03
CA SER A 98 -18.08 -0.94 13.34
C SER A 98 -18.65 -1.82 14.45
N GLN A 99 -18.43 -3.14 14.37
CA GLN A 99 -18.81 -4.11 15.41
C GLN A 99 -17.79 -5.23 15.55
N GLN A 100 -17.94 -6.01 16.62
CA GLN A 100 -17.25 -7.28 16.86
C GLN A 100 -18.33 -8.36 17.00
N LEU A 101 -18.47 -9.21 15.98
CA LEU A 101 -19.41 -10.33 15.98
C LEU A 101 -18.72 -11.58 16.53
N ALA A 102 -19.41 -12.35 17.37
CA ALA A 102 -19.04 -13.72 17.65
C ALA A 102 -19.58 -14.62 16.53
N LEU A 103 -18.76 -15.53 16.03
CA LEU A 103 -19.14 -16.52 15.01
C LEU A 103 -18.88 -17.92 15.53
N GLU A 104 -19.89 -18.77 15.45
CA GLU A 104 -19.75 -20.22 15.60
C GLU A 104 -19.73 -20.84 14.19
N VAL A 105 -18.76 -21.72 13.93
CA VAL A 105 -18.66 -22.47 12.68
C VAL A 105 -18.75 -23.95 13.01
N ARG A 106 -19.65 -24.67 12.35
CA ARG A 106 -19.94 -26.08 12.60
C ARG A 106 -19.89 -26.88 11.30
N LEU A 107 -19.31 -28.09 11.38
CA LEU A 107 -19.51 -29.13 10.38
C LEU A 107 -20.60 -30.07 10.89
N THR A 108 -21.65 -30.25 10.10
CA THR A 108 -22.76 -31.15 10.41
C THR A 108 -22.79 -32.35 9.48
N ARG A 109 -23.13 -33.54 9.97
CA ARG A 109 -23.39 -34.74 9.17
C ARG A 109 -24.68 -35.37 9.67
N ASP A 110 -25.62 -35.64 8.77
CA ASP A 110 -26.96 -36.16 9.08
C ASP A 110 -27.73 -35.33 10.14
N GLY A 111 -27.42 -34.02 10.23
CA GLY A 111 -27.99 -33.08 11.21
C GLY A 111 -27.24 -32.98 12.55
N GLU A 112 -26.23 -33.82 12.82
CA GLU A 112 -25.42 -33.77 14.04
C GLU A 112 -24.09 -33.02 13.81
N THR A 113 -23.70 -32.16 14.76
CA THR A 113 -22.41 -31.45 14.73
C THR A 113 -21.26 -32.44 14.97
N VAL A 114 -20.39 -32.63 13.97
CA VAL A 114 -19.21 -33.52 14.05
C VAL A 114 -17.90 -32.79 14.35
N ALA A 115 -17.85 -31.48 14.10
CA ALA A 115 -16.78 -30.58 14.53
C ALA A 115 -17.33 -29.15 14.65
N ALA A 116 -16.73 -28.33 15.52
CA ALA A 116 -17.09 -26.93 15.70
C ALA A 116 -15.86 -26.10 16.09
N ASP A 117 -15.89 -24.81 15.78
CA ASP A 117 -14.94 -23.80 16.25
C ASP A 117 -15.63 -22.44 16.44
N GLU A 118 -15.06 -21.58 17.30
CA GLU A 118 -15.61 -20.27 17.65
C GLU A 118 -14.59 -19.15 17.42
N GLY A 119 -15.01 -18.09 16.72
CA GLY A 119 -14.18 -16.95 16.37
C GLY A 119 -14.85 -15.61 16.67
N ARG A 120 -14.09 -14.52 16.50
CA ARG A 120 -14.61 -13.15 16.51
C ARG A 120 -14.23 -12.45 15.22
N LEU A 121 -15.20 -11.77 14.62
CA LEU A 121 -15.07 -11.03 13.37
C LEU A 121 -15.35 -9.54 13.64
N ALA A 122 -14.36 -8.69 13.45
CA ALA A 122 -14.55 -7.26 13.28
C ALA A 122 -15.33 -7.03 11.97
N VAL A 123 -16.34 -6.16 11.98
CA VAL A 123 -17.11 -5.81 10.78
C VAL A 123 -17.21 -4.30 10.68
N TYR A 124 -16.96 -3.75 9.50
CA TYR A 124 -16.94 -2.32 9.19
C TYR A 124 -17.87 -2.00 8.00
N ASP A 125 -18.81 -1.08 8.21
CA ASP A 125 -19.75 -0.64 7.17
C ASP A 125 -19.30 0.65 6.50
N VAL A 126 -18.29 0.50 5.65
CA VAL A 126 -17.73 1.59 4.84
C VAL A 126 -18.74 2.12 3.81
N ALA A 127 -19.73 1.31 3.39
CA ALA A 127 -20.77 1.76 2.47
C ALA A 127 -21.83 2.66 3.16
N GLN A 128 -22.33 2.28 4.34
CA GLN A 128 -23.24 3.14 5.13
C GLN A 128 -22.53 4.37 5.72
N MET A 129 -21.24 4.26 6.04
CA MET A 129 -20.43 5.41 6.44
C MET A 129 -20.36 6.47 5.34
N GLY A 130 -20.26 6.05 4.08
CA GLY A 130 -19.96 6.92 2.94
C GLY A 130 -18.63 7.64 3.16
N SER A 131 -18.54 8.91 2.75
CA SER A 131 -17.43 9.76 3.18
C SER A 131 -17.84 10.93 4.06
N LEU A 132 -17.13 11.03 5.18
CA LEU A 132 -16.93 12.18 6.06
C LEU A 132 -16.74 13.46 5.24
N TYR A 133 -15.76 13.36 4.33
CA TYR A 133 -15.28 14.45 3.48
C TYR A 133 -16.27 14.89 2.41
N GLU A 134 -17.00 13.97 1.79
CA GLU A 134 -18.05 14.30 0.83
C GLU A 134 -19.18 15.10 1.51
N ARG A 135 -19.60 14.70 2.72
CA ARG A 135 -20.59 15.45 3.50
C ARG A 135 -20.12 16.86 3.85
N ILE A 136 -18.84 17.03 4.20
CA ILE A 136 -18.22 18.34 4.41
C ILE A 136 -18.21 19.15 3.10
N VAL A 137 -17.86 18.53 1.97
CA VAL A 137 -17.87 19.18 0.66
C VAL A 137 -19.25 19.73 0.31
N GLU A 138 -20.30 18.91 0.42
CA GLU A 138 -21.67 19.32 0.08
C GLU A 138 -22.28 20.33 1.07
N ARG A 139 -22.07 20.14 2.38
CA ARG A 139 -22.77 20.93 3.42
C ARG A 139 -22.03 22.21 3.85
N LEU A 140 -20.70 22.23 3.77
CA LEU A 140 -19.87 23.37 4.18
C LEU A 140 -19.23 24.06 2.97
N ILE A 141 -18.52 23.30 2.13
CA ILE A 141 -17.58 23.87 1.16
C ILE A 141 -18.27 24.49 -0.06
N LYS A 142 -19.23 23.79 -0.68
CA LYS A 142 -19.99 24.36 -1.80
C LYS A 142 -20.83 25.57 -1.37
N PRO A 143 -21.56 25.56 -0.24
CA PRO A 143 -22.32 26.72 0.22
C PRO A 143 -21.42 27.90 0.60
N ASP A 144 -20.27 27.66 1.25
CA ASP A 144 -19.34 28.74 1.56
C ASP A 144 -18.68 29.34 0.31
N THR A 145 -18.31 28.51 -0.67
CA THR A 145 -17.87 28.99 -2.00
C THR A 145 -18.90 29.95 -2.60
N ALA A 146 -20.18 29.53 -2.64
CA ALA A 146 -21.25 30.31 -3.25
C ALA A 146 -21.51 31.64 -2.51
N ARG A 147 -21.32 31.66 -1.18
CA ARG A 147 -21.38 32.86 -0.34
C ARG A 147 -20.24 33.83 -0.62
N GLN A 148 -19.01 33.31 -0.75
CA GLN A 148 -17.79 34.10 -0.93
C GLN A 148 -17.62 34.63 -2.37
N ALA A 149 -17.97 33.83 -3.38
CA ALA A 149 -17.78 34.13 -4.79
C ALA A 149 -19.03 33.79 -5.63
N PRO A 150 -20.13 34.57 -5.52
CA PRO A 150 -21.34 34.35 -6.28
C PRO A 150 -21.10 34.39 -7.80
N GLY A 151 -21.54 33.36 -8.51
CA GLY A 151 -21.42 33.27 -9.97
C GLY A 151 -20.22 32.47 -10.49
N LEU A 152 -19.41 31.86 -9.63
CA LEU A 152 -18.52 30.77 -10.06
C LEU A 152 -19.33 29.60 -10.61
N SER A 153 -18.88 29.01 -11.73
CA SER A 153 -19.53 27.85 -12.36
C SER A 153 -19.19 26.50 -11.69
N HIS A 154 -18.29 26.50 -10.70
CA HIS A 154 -17.78 25.33 -10.00
C HIS A 154 -17.48 25.67 -8.54
N ALA A 155 -17.40 24.65 -7.69
CA ALA A 155 -16.94 24.79 -6.31
C ALA A 155 -15.44 25.17 -6.29
N TYR A 156 -15.06 26.15 -5.48
CA TYR A 156 -13.68 26.62 -5.35
C TYR A 156 -13.43 26.92 -3.88
N HIS A 157 -12.62 26.08 -3.23
CA HIS A 157 -12.22 26.30 -1.85
C HIS A 157 -10.76 25.92 -1.66
N PRO A 158 -10.00 26.60 -0.78
CA PRO A 158 -8.60 26.28 -0.51
C PRO A 158 -8.36 24.81 -0.08
N TRP A 159 -9.37 24.16 0.53
CA TRP A 159 -9.31 22.76 0.97
C TRP A 159 -9.80 21.73 -0.05
N PHE A 160 -10.46 22.18 -1.14
CA PHE A 160 -11.21 21.30 -2.04
C PHE A 160 -10.41 20.10 -2.58
N PRO A 161 -9.12 20.22 -2.95
CA PRO A 161 -8.31 19.07 -3.35
C PRO A 161 -8.23 17.99 -2.27
N VAL A 162 -7.93 18.35 -1.03
CA VAL A 162 -7.62 17.37 0.02
C VAL A 162 -8.88 16.62 0.46
N LEU A 163 -10.02 17.32 0.54
CA LEU A 163 -11.31 16.70 0.83
C LEU A 163 -11.75 15.75 -0.28
N LEU A 164 -11.59 16.15 -1.55
CA LEU A 164 -11.94 15.30 -2.69
C LEU A 164 -11.04 14.05 -2.78
N ILE A 165 -9.74 14.22 -2.53
CA ILE A 165 -8.79 13.09 -2.41
C ILE A 165 -9.18 12.17 -1.24
N GLY A 166 -9.57 12.74 -0.10
CA GLY A 166 -10.06 12.00 1.07
C GLY A 166 -11.31 11.17 0.76
N ALA A 167 -12.29 11.75 0.08
CA ALA A 167 -13.56 11.09 -0.21
C ALA A 167 -13.44 9.78 -1.03
N HIS A 168 -12.43 9.68 -1.89
CA HIS A 168 -12.17 8.46 -2.65
C HIS A 168 -11.33 7.41 -1.91
N LYS A 169 -10.77 7.70 -0.73
CA LYS A 169 -9.93 6.72 0.00
C LYS A 169 -10.72 5.50 0.47
N ALA A 170 -11.99 5.64 0.87
CA ALA A 170 -12.83 4.51 1.27
C ALA A 170 -12.98 3.47 0.14
N GLU A 171 -13.36 3.91 -1.08
CA GLU A 171 -13.42 3.06 -2.29
C GLU A 171 -12.09 2.33 -2.54
N LEU A 172 -10.97 3.04 -2.38
CA LEU A 172 -9.63 2.52 -2.62
C LEU A 172 -9.21 1.48 -1.55
N TYR A 173 -9.58 1.68 -0.29
CA TYR A 173 -9.30 0.72 0.79
C TYR A 173 -10.13 -0.56 0.66
N THR A 174 -11.42 -0.49 0.34
CA THR A 174 -12.24 -1.69 0.08
C THR A 174 -11.69 -2.48 -1.11
N ARG A 175 -11.34 -1.79 -2.20
CA ARG A 175 -10.71 -2.42 -3.38
C ARG A 175 -9.31 -2.97 -3.06
N ALA A 176 -8.55 -2.32 -2.17
CA ALA A 176 -7.26 -2.81 -1.70
C ALA A 176 -7.40 -4.16 -1.01
N LEU A 177 -8.39 -4.30 -0.11
CA LEU A 177 -8.68 -5.54 0.61
C LEU A 177 -9.03 -6.70 -0.32
N VAL A 178 -9.97 -6.49 -1.24
CA VAL A 178 -10.35 -7.52 -2.22
C VAL A 178 -9.15 -7.86 -3.12
N GLY A 179 -8.38 -6.85 -3.56
CA GLY A 179 -7.17 -7.04 -4.34
C GLY A 179 -6.07 -7.82 -3.60
N ASP A 180 -5.90 -7.57 -2.31
CA ASP A 180 -4.92 -8.22 -1.44
C ASP A 180 -5.30 -9.69 -1.16
N ILE A 181 -6.59 -9.97 -0.94
CA ILE A 181 -7.11 -11.34 -0.77
C ILE A 181 -7.02 -12.17 -2.06
N VAL A 182 -7.29 -11.57 -3.23
CA VAL A 182 -7.46 -12.29 -4.51
C VAL A 182 -6.18 -12.34 -5.36
N HIS A 183 -5.36 -11.28 -5.40
CA HIS A 183 -4.34 -11.10 -6.46
C HIS A 183 -2.88 -11.10 -5.97
N LYS A 184 -2.59 -10.84 -4.69
CA LYS A 184 -1.21 -10.70 -4.20
C LYS A 184 -0.47 -12.04 -4.07
N ARG A 185 0.85 -12.00 -4.30
CA ARG A 185 1.73 -13.20 -4.31
C ARG A 185 2.64 -13.34 -3.08
N ARG A 186 3.01 -12.25 -2.40
CA ARG A 186 3.78 -12.18 -1.13
C ARG A 186 3.46 -10.85 -0.40
N ASP A 187 3.77 -10.78 0.90
CA ASP A 187 3.77 -9.57 1.74
C ASP A 187 2.48 -8.71 1.66
N LEU A 188 1.42 -9.19 2.33
CA LEU A 188 0.17 -8.45 2.53
C LEU A 188 0.36 -7.30 3.53
N ALA A 189 -0.36 -6.19 3.30
CA ALA A 189 -0.57 -5.17 4.32
C ALA A 189 -1.45 -5.75 5.45
N ASP A 190 -1.47 -5.12 6.63
CA ASP A 190 -2.53 -5.36 7.62
C ASP A 190 -3.75 -4.50 7.22
N PRO A 191 -4.81 -5.11 6.67
CA PRO A 191 -5.95 -4.35 6.19
C PRO A 191 -6.87 -3.92 7.33
N GLY A 192 -6.87 -4.64 8.45
CA GLY A 192 -7.66 -4.30 9.62
C GLY A 192 -7.14 -3.06 10.30
N TRP A 193 -5.82 -2.99 10.49
CA TRP A 193 -5.14 -1.80 11.00
C TRP A 193 -5.29 -0.62 10.03
N LEU A 194 -5.07 -0.84 8.72
CA LEU A 194 -5.28 0.18 7.69
C LEU A 194 -6.67 0.83 7.80
N VAL A 195 -7.70 0.01 7.96
CA VAL A 195 -9.08 0.46 8.06
C VAL A 195 -9.39 1.12 9.40
N ARG A 196 -8.85 0.62 10.52
CA ARG A 196 -8.95 1.33 11.80
C ARG A 196 -8.31 2.72 11.72
N VAL A 197 -7.10 2.83 11.18
CA VAL A 197 -6.42 4.12 10.99
C VAL A 197 -7.23 5.03 10.07
N GLY A 198 -7.72 4.52 8.93
CA GLY A 198 -8.54 5.28 7.98
C GLY A 198 -9.83 5.81 8.62
N LEU A 199 -10.57 4.95 9.31
CA LEU A 199 -11.81 5.25 10.01
C LEU A 199 -11.61 6.30 11.11
N TYR A 200 -10.63 6.09 12.00
CA TYR A 200 -10.33 7.03 13.08
C TYR A 200 -9.84 8.37 12.55
N LEU A 201 -9.02 8.39 11.50
CA LEU A 201 -8.57 9.62 10.84
C LEU A 201 -9.75 10.39 10.23
N GLU A 202 -10.65 9.71 9.53
CA GLU A 202 -11.84 10.34 8.94
C GLU A 202 -12.76 10.91 10.01
N PHE A 203 -12.98 10.21 11.13
CA PHE A 203 -13.71 10.77 12.26
C PHE A 203 -12.98 11.95 12.93
N LEU A 204 -11.70 11.83 13.27
CA LEU A 204 -10.93 12.89 13.95
C LEU A 204 -10.91 14.19 13.12
N THR A 205 -10.59 14.08 11.84
CA THR A 205 -10.57 15.23 10.93
C THR A 205 -11.96 15.77 10.66
N ALA A 206 -12.97 14.93 10.36
CA ALA A 206 -14.30 15.43 10.05
C ALA A 206 -14.96 16.10 11.26
N LEU A 207 -14.90 15.48 12.44
CA LEU A 207 -15.43 16.06 13.68
C LEU A 207 -14.64 17.29 14.12
N GLY A 208 -13.32 17.31 13.88
CA GLY A 208 -12.48 18.49 14.08
C GLY A 208 -12.92 19.67 13.24
N ILE A 209 -13.21 19.43 11.96
CA ILE A 209 -13.80 20.44 11.07
C ILE A 209 -15.19 20.85 11.56
N VAL A 210 -16.09 19.92 11.89
CA VAL A 210 -17.45 20.25 12.34
C VAL A 210 -17.44 21.12 13.60
N GLU A 211 -16.67 20.76 14.64
CA GLU A 211 -16.58 21.57 15.86
C GLU A 211 -15.87 22.91 15.61
N ALA A 212 -14.89 22.96 14.70
CA ALA A 212 -14.17 24.19 14.38
C ALA A 212 -15.05 25.25 13.69
N VAL A 213 -15.97 24.82 12.81
CA VAL A 213 -16.84 25.73 12.04
C VAL A 213 -18.21 25.97 12.67
N ARG A 214 -18.55 25.28 13.76
CA ARG A 214 -19.89 25.27 14.38
C ARG A 214 -20.44 26.68 14.67
N ASP A 215 -19.60 27.57 15.16
CA ASP A 215 -19.95 28.95 15.50
C ASP A 215 -20.19 29.84 14.25
N ASP A 216 -19.51 29.52 13.14
CA ASP A 216 -19.57 30.26 11.87
C ASP A 216 -20.66 29.75 10.92
N PHE A 217 -20.97 28.45 10.98
CA PHE A 217 -21.77 27.74 9.97
C PHE A 217 -22.94 26.91 10.52
N GLY A 218 -23.08 26.82 11.85
CA GLY A 218 -24.02 25.92 12.50
C GLY A 218 -23.52 24.48 12.60
N ASP A 219 -24.34 23.61 13.17
CA ASP A 219 -24.01 22.20 13.37
C ASP A 219 -24.16 21.41 12.07
N LEU A 220 -23.10 20.71 11.65
CA LEU A 220 -23.11 19.89 10.42
C LEU A 220 -23.58 18.44 10.67
N LEU A 221 -23.57 18.00 11.94
CA LEU A 221 -24.19 16.76 12.38
C LEU A 221 -25.71 16.95 12.52
N ASP A 222 -26.50 15.92 12.18
CA ASP A 222 -27.91 15.94 12.54
C ASP A 222 -28.11 15.74 14.07
N PRO A 223 -29.32 16.00 14.64
CA PRO A 223 -29.53 15.92 16.08
C PRO A 223 -29.25 14.52 16.70
N ARG A 224 -29.37 13.44 15.93
CA ARG A 224 -29.07 12.08 16.37
C ARG A 224 -27.56 11.85 16.31
N GLU A 225 -26.89 12.20 15.21
CA GLU A 225 -25.42 12.15 15.12
C GLU A 225 -24.75 13.01 16.20
N ARG A 226 -25.29 14.19 16.49
CA ARG A 226 -24.84 15.08 17.58
C ARG A 226 -24.96 14.41 18.95
N ALA A 227 -26.14 13.87 19.28
CA ALA A 227 -26.34 13.15 20.54
C ALA A 227 -25.43 11.91 20.65
N ALA A 228 -25.24 11.19 19.54
CA ALA A 228 -24.34 10.05 19.45
C ALA A 228 -22.87 10.44 19.71
N PHE A 229 -22.38 11.50 19.05
CA PHE A 229 -21.03 12.01 19.26
C PHE A 229 -20.81 12.47 20.70
N GLU A 230 -21.78 13.12 21.34
CA GLU A 230 -21.66 13.60 22.72
C GLU A 230 -21.74 12.48 23.77
N THR A 231 -22.63 11.49 23.57
CA THR A 231 -23.00 10.51 24.62
C THR A 231 -22.53 9.08 24.41
N SER A 232 -22.24 8.64 23.17
CA SER A 232 -21.80 7.27 22.92
C SER A 232 -20.42 7.03 23.55
N PRO A 233 -20.21 5.88 24.24
CA PRO A 233 -18.89 5.45 24.69
C PRO A 233 -17.89 5.25 23.53
N ALA A 234 -18.38 4.86 22.34
CA ALA A 234 -17.51 4.61 21.18
C ALA A 234 -16.72 5.86 20.75
N PHE A 235 -17.31 7.05 20.93
CA PHE A 235 -16.64 8.33 20.63
C PHE A 235 -15.77 8.86 21.78
N ALA A 236 -15.66 8.20 22.95
CA ALA A 236 -14.95 8.77 24.10
C ALA A 236 -13.47 9.09 23.82
N GLU A 237 -12.73 8.13 23.26
CA GLU A 237 -11.32 8.31 22.91
C GLU A 237 -11.12 9.25 21.71
N ILE A 238 -12.09 9.32 20.79
CA ILE A 238 -12.09 10.27 19.67
C ILE A 238 -12.29 11.70 20.19
N ARG A 239 -13.33 11.95 21.00
CA ARG A 239 -13.62 13.25 21.64
C ARG A 239 -12.42 13.83 22.37
N ALA A 240 -11.63 12.98 23.02
CA ALA A 240 -10.42 13.38 23.76
C ALA A 240 -9.26 13.84 22.86
N ARG A 241 -9.27 13.53 21.55
CA ARG A 241 -8.18 13.77 20.58
C ARG A 241 -8.56 14.69 19.41
N VAL A 242 -9.82 15.11 19.28
CA VAL A 242 -10.26 16.02 18.20
C VAL A 242 -9.52 17.37 18.27
N ASN A 243 -8.74 17.70 17.23
CA ASN A 243 -7.94 18.92 17.18
C ASN A 243 -8.73 20.16 16.72
N VAL A 244 -9.73 20.58 17.50
CA VAL A 244 -10.63 21.70 17.15
C VAL A 244 -9.86 23.02 16.91
N GLU A 245 -8.80 23.29 17.68
CA GLU A 245 -8.01 24.52 17.53
C GLU A 245 -7.19 24.52 16.23
N GLY A 246 -6.54 23.40 15.88
CA GLY A 246 -5.87 23.23 14.59
C GLY A 246 -6.85 23.45 13.44
N TRP A 247 -8.01 22.78 13.47
CA TRP A 247 -9.03 22.93 12.43
C TRP A 247 -9.61 24.35 12.32
N ARG A 248 -9.71 25.11 13.43
CA ARG A 248 -10.01 26.56 13.39
C ARG A 248 -8.90 27.37 12.70
N GLY A 249 -7.64 27.04 12.95
CA GLY A 249 -6.49 27.63 12.27
C GLY A 249 -6.53 27.41 10.75
N VAL A 250 -6.83 26.17 10.32
CA VAL A 250 -7.04 25.83 8.91
C VAL A 250 -8.26 26.60 8.34
N TRP A 251 -9.34 26.77 9.12
CA TRP A 251 -10.58 27.44 8.69
C TRP A 251 -10.43 28.96 8.53
N ALA A 252 -9.49 29.58 9.24
CA ALA A 252 -9.10 30.96 9.03
C ALA A 252 -8.41 31.21 7.67
N LEU A 253 -8.03 30.15 6.93
CA LEU A 253 -7.41 30.24 5.60
C LEU A 253 -8.37 30.01 4.42
N ARG A 254 -9.69 30.02 4.67
CA ARG A 254 -10.75 29.74 3.67
C ARG A 254 -11.00 30.83 2.62
N ASP A 255 -10.54 32.05 2.87
CA ASP A 255 -10.98 33.23 2.11
C ASP A 255 -10.53 33.20 0.64
N ILE A 256 -11.50 33.40 -0.27
CA ILE A 256 -11.34 33.46 -1.72
C ILE A 256 -11.12 34.92 -2.12
N VAL A 257 -9.98 35.24 -2.73
CA VAL A 257 -9.68 36.59 -3.21
C VAL A 257 -10.44 36.85 -4.52
N THR A 258 -11.56 37.56 -4.43
CA THR A 258 -12.44 37.89 -5.57
C THR A 258 -12.16 39.25 -6.23
N ARG A 259 -11.29 40.09 -5.65
CA ARG A 259 -10.95 41.43 -6.18
C ARG A 259 -9.63 41.40 -6.97
N GLY A 260 -9.75 41.40 -8.30
CA GLY A 260 -8.62 41.40 -9.24
C GLY A 260 -9.02 41.81 -10.67
N LEU A 261 -8.07 41.83 -11.60
CA LEU A 261 -8.30 42.23 -13.00
C LEU A 261 -9.38 41.34 -13.68
N PRO A 262 -10.28 41.88 -14.53
CA PRO A 262 -11.53 41.19 -14.94
C PRO A 262 -11.41 39.97 -15.87
N ARG A 263 -10.22 39.37 -16.01
CA ARG A 263 -9.93 38.31 -17.00
C ARG A 263 -9.26 37.05 -16.44
N SER A 264 -9.00 36.96 -15.14
CA SER A 264 -8.25 35.84 -14.53
C SER A 264 -9.09 34.88 -13.67
N GLY A 265 -10.39 35.10 -13.51
CA GLY A 265 -11.27 34.21 -12.73
C GLY A 265 -10.80 33.97 -11.28
N PRO A 266 -11.16 32.83 -10.66
CA PRO A 266 -10.59 32.41 -9.38
C PRO A 266 -9.09 32.06 -9.51
N VAL A 267 -8.58 31.84 -10.73
CA VAL A 267 -7.19 31.45 -11.07
C VAL A 267 -6.12 32.55 -10.84
N SER A 268 -6.38 33.49 -9.93
CA SER A 268 -5.39 34.51 -9.59
C SER A 268 -4.18 33.89 -8.87
N ALA A 269 -2.98 34.43 -9.10
CA ALA A 269 -1.78 33.98 -8.38
C ALA A 269 -1.92 34.11 -6.85
N MET A 270 -2.73 35.06 -6.38
CA MET A 270 -3.06 35.21 -4.96
C MET A 270 -3.88 34.04 -4.43
N ASN A 271 -4.87 33.59 -5.19
CA ASN A 271 -5.71 32.44 -4.85
C ASN A 271 -4.93 31.12 -4.88
N LEU A 272 -4.02 30.95 -5.84
CA LEU A 272 -3.13 29.79 -5.88
C LEU A 272 -2.17 29.76 -4.67
N LEU A 273 -1.64 30.91 -4.24
CA LEU A 273 -0.83 31.02 -3.02
C LEU A 273 -1.65 30.76 -1.75
N ALA A 274 -2.89 31.26 -1.67
CA ALA A 274 -3.81 30.98 -0.57
C ALA A 274 -4.17 29.49 -0.49
N LYS A 275 -4.52 28.87 -1.63
CA LYS A 275 -4.82 27.43 -1.76
C LYS A 275 -3.60 26.57 -1.34
N ARG A 276 -2.39 26.92 -1.77
CA ARG A 276 -1.15 26.28 -1.30
C ARG A 276 -0.97 26.40 0.22
N ARG A 277 -1.13 27.60 0.79
CA ARG A 277 -0.98 27.83 2.23
C ARG A 277 -2.01 27.02 3.04
N ALA A 278 -3.28 27.07 2.64
CA ALA A 278 -4.34 26.30 3.29
C ALA A 278 -4.14 24.79 3.16
N THR A 279 -3.65 24.31 2.01
CA THR A 279 -3.30 22.89 1.81
C THR A 279 -2.19 22.44 2.75
N LEU A 280 -1.15 23.25 2.93
CA LEU A 280 -0.05 22.95 3.87
C LEU A 280 -0.53 22.93 5.33
N GLU A 281 -1.35 23.90 5.73
CA GLU A 281 -1.92 23.94 7.09
C GLU A 281 -2.88 22.75 7.33
N PHE A 282 -3.74 22.45 6.35
CA PHE A 282 -4.64 21.29 6.38
C PHE A 282 -3.82 20.00 6.56
N LEU A 283 -2.80 19.79 5.74
CA LEU A 283 -1.93 18.62 5.84
C LEU A 283 -1.26 18.55 7.22
N HIS A 284 -0.76 19.67 7.76
CA HIS A 284 -0.14 19.68 9.09
C HIS A 284 -1.11 19.18 10.18
N VAL A 285 -2.32 19.75 10.25
CA VAL A 285 -3.33 19.35 11.25
C VAL A 285 -3.82 17.91 11.02
N HIS A 286 -4.07 17.54 9.77
CA HIS A 286 -4.47 16.19 9.38
C HIS A 286 -3.40 15.13 9.68
N HIS A 287 -2.11 15.48 9.68
CA HIS A 287 -1.05 14.56 10.10
C HIS A 287 -0.97 14.39 11.63
N GLU A 288 -1.37 15.38 12.43
CA GLU A 288 -1.55 15.17 13.88
C GLU A 288 -2.79 14.31 14.16
N ASP A 289 -3.89 14.49 13.43
CA ASP A 289 -5.04 13.56 13.48
C ASP A 289 -4.64 12.13 13.06
N LEU A 290 -3.74 11.97 12.08
CA LEU A 290 -3.21 10.66 11.66
C LEU A 290 -2.38 9.99 12.75
N LYS A 291 -1.59 10.75 13.52
CA LYS A 291 -0.87 10.23 14.70
C LYS A 291 -1.86 9.72 15.75
N HIS A 292 -2.88 10.50 16.07
CA HIS A 292 -3.97 10.07 16.96
C HIS A 292 -4.72 8.85 16.43
N ALA A 293 -4.97 8.76 15.12
CA ALA A 293 -5.61 7.61 14.50
C ALA A 293 -4.78 6.33 14.61
N ILE A 294 -3.45 6.43 14.51
CA ILE A 294 -2.52 5.30 14.75
C ILE A 294 -2.58 4.85 16.22
N GLU A 295 -2.59 5.78 17.19
CA GLU A 295 -2.73 5.43 18.61
C GLU A 295 -4.05 4.68 18.89
N LEU A 296 -5.15 5.13 18.28
CA LEU A 296 -6.47 4.49 18.41
C LEU A 296 -6.55 3.13 17.71
N ALA A 297 -5.85 2.95 16.58
CA ALA A 297 -5.82 1.70 15.82
C ALA A 297 -4.95 0.60 16.48
N GLY A 298 -4.08 0.98 17.41
CA GLY A 298 -3.11 0.10 18.05
C GLY A 298 -1.83 -0.09 17.22
N PRO A 299 -0.84 -0.84 17.73
CA PRO A 299 0.40 -1.09 17.01
C PRO A 299 0.21 -2.04 15.81
N ASN A 300 1.00 -1.84 14.76
CA ASN A 300 1.23 -2.78 13.67
C ASN A 300 2.75 -2.92 13.50
N VAL A 301 3.32 -4.09 13.80
CA VAL A 301 4.79 -4.27 13.86
C VAL A 301 5.35 -5.24 12.83
N ASP A 302 4.51 -6.03 12.17
CA ASP A 302 4.99 -7.10 11.27
C ASP A 302 4.97 -6.71 9.78
N HIS A 303 4.00 -5.90 9.35
CA HIS A 303 3.73 -5.56 7.94
C HIS A 303 3.40 -4.08 7.71
N ALA A 304 3.87 -3.24 8.62
CA ALA A 304 3.45 -1.86 8.71
C ALA A 304 4.04 -0.99 7.62
N GLN A 305 5.31 -1.22 7.23
CA GLN A 305 5.96 -0.52 6.12
C GLN A 305 5.25 -0.77 4.78
N GLU A 306 4.86 -2.01 4.48
CA GLU A 306 4.10 -2.35 3.27
C GLU A 306 2.70 -1.73 3.27
N THR A 307 2.07 -1.66 4.44
CA THR A 307 0.79 -0.97 4.65
C THR A 307 0.95 0.53 4.41
N TRP A 308 2.01 1.14 4.92
CA TRP A 308 2.33 2.56 4.75
C TRP A 308 2.63 2.93 3.29
N HIS A 309 3.39 2.08 2.59
CA HIS A 309 3.60 2.18 1.14
C HIS A 309 2.29 2.17 0.35
N ARG A 310 1.31 1.35 0.76
CA ARG A 310 0.00 1.24 0.11
C ARG A 310 -0.81 2.52 0.32
N VAL A 311 -0.92 3.02 1.55
CA VAL A 311 -1.59 4.30 1.87
C VAL A 311 -1.05 5.44 1.01
N PHE A 312 0.28 5.53 0.91
CA PHE A 312 0.94 6.57 0.12
C PHE A 312 0.56 6.51 -1.36
N ARG A 313 0.64 5.32 -1.98
CA ARG A 313 0.28 5.11 -3.39
C ARG A 313 -1.21 5.28 -3.67
N ASP A 314 -2.08 4.92 -2.73
CA ASP A 314 -3.53 5.13 -2.85
C ASP A 314 -3.87 6.62 -2.86
N ALA A 315 -3.20 7.41 -2.02
CA ALA A 315 -3.33 8.87 -2.03
C ALA A 315 -2.81 9.49 -3.35
N GLU A 316 -1.66 9.04 -3.89
CA GLU A 316 -1.19 9.48 -5.21
C GLU A 316 -2.15 9.11 -6.35
N ARG A 317 -2.75 7.91 -6.33
CA ARG A 317 -3.78 7.50 -7.29
C ARG A 317 -5.02 8.39 -7.21
N ALA A 318 -5.48 8.72 -6.00
CA ALA A 318 -6.58 9.66 -5.81
C ALA A 318 -6.26 11.06 -6.34
N VAL A 319 -5.08 11.62 -6.01
CA VAL A 319 -4.60 12.92 -6.54
C VAL A 319 -4.65 12.96 -8.06
N LEU A 320 -4.06 11.96 -8.71
CA LEU A 320 -3.88 11.93 -10.16
C LEU A 320 -5.19 11.69 -10.92
N ARG A 321 -6.09 10.87 -10.37
CA ARG A 321 -7.43 10.65 -10.92
C ARG A 321 -8.29 11.92 -10.81
N GLN A 322 -8.32 12.54 -9.62
CA GLN A 322 -9.21 13.65 -9.28
C GLN A 322 -8.67 15.05 -9.65
N THR A 323 -7.53 15.17 -10.33
CA THR A 323 -6.91 16.48 -10.61
C THR A 323 -7.84 17.50 -11.30
N PRO A 324 -8.61 17.16 -12.36
CA PRO A 324 -9.46 18.13 -13.04
C PRO A 324 -10.52 18.73 -12.12
N ASP A 325 -11.05 17.90 -11.23
CA ASP A 325 -12.12 18.25 -10.29
C ASP A 325 -11.57 18.88 -9.00
N ALA A 326 -10.34 18.55 -8.58
CA ALA A 326 -9.65 19.17 -7.44
C ALA A 326 -9.14 20.58 -7.75
N PHE A 327 -8.78 20.84 -9.01
CA PHE A 327 -8.26 22.12 -9.49
C PHE A 327 -9.05 22.63 -10.71
N PRO A 328 -10.38 22.86 -10.58
CA PRO A 328 -11.23 23.26 -11.70
C PRO A 328 -10.81 24.62 -12.28
N GLU A 329 -10.13 25.47 -11.48
CA GLU A 329 -9.53 26.72 -11.94
C GLU A 329 -8.49 26.54 -13.05
N LEU A 330 -7.88 25.35 -13.19
CA LEU A 330 -6.96 25.06 -14.30
C LEU A 330 -7.71 24.88 -15.62
N GLY A 331 -9.03 24.63 -15.60
CA GLY A 331 -9.89 24.61 -16.78
C GLY A 331 -9.85 25.91 -17.57
N ASP A 332 -9.73 27.05 -16.89
CA ASP A 332 -9.68 28.39 -17.49
C ASP A 332 -8.31 28.76 -18.08
N LEU A 333 -7.25 27.96 -17.83
CA LEU A 333 -5.90 28.20 -18.35
C LEU A 333 -5.72 27.63 -19.77
N PRO A 334 -4.96 28.30 -20.66
CA PRO A 334 -4.56 27.73 -21.94
C PRO A 334 -3.86 26.36 -21.74
N PRO A 335 -4.11 25.34 -22.58
CA PRO A 335 -3.62 23.97 -22.35
C PRO A 335 -2.11 23.85 -22.11
N GLU A 336 -1.29 24.65 -22.80
CA GLU A 336 0.16 24.69 -22.61
C GLU A 336 0.58 25.26 -21.25
N VAL A 337 -0.13 26.28 -20.76
CA VAL A 337 0.09 26.90 -19.45
C VAL A 337 -0.38 25.96 -18.33
N ARG A 338 -1.56 25.34 -18.49
CA ARG A 338 -2.05 24.28 -17.60
C ARG A 338 -1.03 23.15 -17.50
N ARG A 339 -0.50 22.67 -18.63
CA ARG A 339 0.52 21.62 -18.66
C ARG A 339 1.79 22.04 -17.92
N PHE A 340 2.28 23.27 -18.12
CA PHE A 340 3.46 23.80 -17.42
C PHE A 340 3.27 23.93 -15.89
N VAL A 341 2.09 24.35 -15.43
CA VAL A 341 1.78 24.51 -13.99
C VAL A 341 1.70 23.14 -13.29
N LEU A 342 1.04 22.17 -13.92
CA LEU A 342 0.91 20.81 -13.40
C LEU A 342 2.24 20.05 -13.46
N TRP A 343 2.91 20.08 -14.62
CA TRP A 343 4.04 19.23 -14.97
C TRP A 343 5.22 20.09 -15.45
N HIS A 344 6.31 20.11 -14.67
CA HIS A 344 7.58 20.66 -15.11
C HIS A 344 8.69 19.63 -14.95
N ARG A 345 9.54 19.47 -15.98
CA ARG A 345 10.77 18.67 -15.90
C ARG A 345 11.89 19.41 -16.61
N GLN A 346 12.91 19.82 -15.86
CA GLN A 346 14.19 20.36 -16.35
C GLN A 346 14.11 21.37 -17.52
N GLY A 347 13.10 22.26 -17.53
CA GLY A 347 13.00 23.34 -18.51
C GLY A 347 12.73 22.94 -19.97
N GLN A 348 12.44 21.66 -20.25
CA GLN A 348 12.09 21.21 -21.61
C GLN A 348 10.58 21.17 -21.83
N LEU A 349 10.02 22.35 -22.09
CA LEU A 349 8.83 22.47 -22.95
C LEU A 349 9.27 23.03 -24.30
N GLY A 350 8.83 22.37 -25.37
CA GLY A 350 9.13 22.71 -26.76
C GLY A 350 8.46 24.00 -27.26
N LEU A 351 8.40 25.04 -26.43
CA LEU A 351 7.85 26.36 -26.74
C LEU A 351 8.76 27.11 -27.72
N ARG A 352 8.66 26.75 -29.01
CA ARG A 352 9.20 27.54 -30.13
C ARG A 352 8.42 28.86 -30.30
N ARG A 353 8.52 29.79 -29.33
CA ARG A 353 8.80 31.24 -29.52
C ARG A 353 8.42 32.20 -28.38
N VAL A 354 7.59 31.83 -27.40
CA VAL A 354 7.06 32.82 -26.42
C VAL A 354 7.29 32.37 -24.96
N LEU A 355 7.67 33.34 -24.12
CA LEU A 355 7.93 33.23 -22.67
C LEU A 355 9.14 32.36 -22.25
N ARG A 356 10.34 32.97 -22.31
CA ARG A 356 11.33 32.74 -21.24
C ARG A 356 10.69 33.22 -19.93
N VAL A 357 10.33 32.29 -19.03
CA VAL A 357 9.87 32.62 -17.68
C VAL A 357 10.98 33.41 -16.97
N PRO A 358 10.73 34.63 -16.46
CA PRO A 358 11.74 35.39 -15.73
C PRO A 358 12.23 34.62 -14.50
N GLY A 359 13.52 34.70 -14.22
CA GLY A 359 14.21 33.92 -13.19
C GLY A 359 13.62 33.88 -11.76
N PRO A 360 12.85 34.87 -11.26
CA PRO A 360 12.23 34.74 -9.94
C PRO A 360 10.98 33.84 -9.89
N LEU A 361 10.27 33.59 -11.00
CA LEU A 361 8.97 32.89 -10.95
C LEU A 361 9.08 31.43 -10.47
N PRO A 362 10.01 30.59 -10.98
CA PRO A 362 10.16 29.21 -10.50
C PRO A 362 10.59 29.16 -9.01
N LYS A 363 11.39 30.13 -8.57
CA LYS A 363 11.79 30.27 -7.17
C LYS A 363 10.64 30.70 -6.23
N LEU A 364 9.61 31.36 -6.77
CA LEU A 364 8.42 31.75 -6.01
C LEU A 364 7.39 30.61 -5.90
N ILE A 365 7.36 29.73 -6.90
CA ILE A 365 6.36 28.66 -7.02
C ILE A 365 6.81 27.38 -6.29
N GLY A 366 8.12 27.08 -6.25
CA GLY A 366 8.68 25.98 -5.47
C GLY A 366 9.05 24.76 -6.32
N ASP A 367 10.34 24.41 -6.23
CA ASP A 367 11.03 23.28 -6.90
C ASP A 367 10.88 23.11 -8.42
N GLN A 368 11.76 22.27 -8.96
CA GLN A 368 11.94 22.11 -10.41
C GLN A 368 10.97 21.10 -11.04
N ASP A 369 9.98 20.62 -10.30
CA ASP A 369 9.17 19.44 -10.64
C ASP A 369 7.67 19.75 -10.85
N GLY A 370 7.28 21.03 -10.79
CA GLY A 370 5.89 21.48 -10.96
C GLY A 370 5.03 21.26 -9.71
N LEU A 371 3.74 21.64 -9.79
CA LEU A 371 2.83 21.59 -8.65
C LEU A 371 2.73 20.17 -8.06
N PHE A 372 2.59 19.15 -8.91
CA PHE A 372 2.47 17.78 -8.45
C PHE A 372 3.77 17.23 -7.83
N GLY A 373 4.93 17.46 -8.45
CA GLY A 373 6.20 16.98 -7.90
C GLY A 373 6.49 17.60 -6.53
N SER A 374 6.25 18.90 -6.39
CA SER A 374 6.37 19.58 -5.10
C SER A 374 5.40 19.04 -4.04
N ALA A 375 4.14 18.75 -4.41
CA ALA A 375 3.14 18.22 -3.49
C ALA A 375 3.42 16.76 -3.09
N CYS A 376 3.82 15.93 -4.06
CA CYS A 376 4.25 14.54 -3.85
C CYS A 376 5.42 14.46 -2.86
N ASN A 377 6.49 15.25 -3.09
CA ASN A 377 7.65 15.29 -2.20
C ASN A 377 7.27 15.71 -0.77
N GLN A 378 6.49 16.79 -0.63
CA GLN A 378 6.03 17.26 0.68
C GLN A 378 5.16 16.22 1.42
N TYR A 379 4.28 15.52 0.69
CA TYR A 379 3.46 14.46 1.29
C TYR A 379 4.30 13.26 1.70
N ARG A 380 5.27 12.85 0.86
CA ARG A 380 6.22 11.75 1.12
C ARG A 380 7.07 12.01 2.36
N ASP A 381 7.67 13.20 2.45
CA ASP A 381 8.51 13.61 3.57
C ASP A 381 7.70 13.64 4.87
N SER A 382 6.42 14.06 4.82
CA SER A 382 5.54 14.04 5.98
C SER A 382 5.07 12.64 6.38
N MET A 383 4.80 11.75 5.42
CA MET A 383 4.50 10.34 5.69
C MET A 383 5.70 9.62 6.30
N ASN A 384 6.93 9.96 5.91
CA ASN A 384 8.15 9.50 6.59
C ASN A 384 8.23 10.02 8.03
N HIS A 385 7.95 11.30 8.28
CA HIS A 385 7.97 11.86 9.63
C HIS A 385 6.96 11.19 10.58
N VAL A 386 5.75 10.88 10.10
CA VAL A 386 4.76 10.12 10.88
C VAL A 386 5.21 8.68 11.13
N ALA A 387 5.85 8.04 10.15
CA ALA A 387 6.40 6.69 10.29
C ALA A 387 7.49 6.61 11.37
N ASP A 388 8.46 7.53 11.37
CA ASP A 388 9.50 7.62 12.39
C ASP A 388 8.91 7.87 13.78
N TRP A 389 7.97 8.81 13.90
CA TRP A 389 7.28 9.11 15.15
C TRP A 389 6.55 7.89 15.74
N ALA A 390 5.95 7.06 14.88
CA ALA A 390 5.24 5.84 15.27
C ALA A 390 6.22 4.72 15.65
N ARG A 391 7.35 4.62 14.93
CA ARG A 391 8.44 3.68 15.22
C ARG A 391 9.13 3.96 16.56
N GLU A 392 9.37 5.23 16.89
CA GLU A 392 9.88 5.64 18.21
C GLU A 392 8.97 5.22 19.38
N ARG A 393 7.68 4.98 19.12
CA ARG A 393 6.66 4.58 20.11
C ARG A 393 6.33 3.09 20.09
N GLY A 394 6.93 2.30 19.19
CA GLY A 394 6.56 0.90 18.97
C GLY A 394 5.14 0.71 18.42
N LEU A 395 4.55 1.76 17.82
CA LEU A 395 3.25 1.70 17.14
C LEU A 395 3.38 1.20 15.69
N MET A 396 4.58 1.32 15.12
CA MET A 396 4.90 0.89 13.76
C MET A 396 6.32 0.33 13.72
N ASP A 397 6.63 -0.60 12.80
CA ASP A 397 8.02 -0.89 12.42
C ASP A 397 8.27 -0.58 10.94
N HIS A 398 9.48 -0.12 10.64
CA HIS A 398 9.95 0.04 9.27
C HIS A 398 11.49 -0.05 9.20
N THR A 399 11.98 -0.57 8.08
CA THR A 399 13.40 -0.74 7.80
C THR A 399 13.91 0.33 6.83
N GLY A 400 15.23 0.51 6.76
CA GLY A 400 15.89 1.53 5.94
C GLY A 400 15.88 2.93 6.55
N ASP A 401 16.47 3.89 5.85
CA ASP A 401 16.58 5.30 6.29
C ASP A 401 15.27 6.10 6.09
N GLU A 402 14.41 5.68 5.16
CA GLU A 402 13.08 6.24 4.91
C GLU A 402 12.04 5.10 4.92
N SER A 403 10.89 5.31 5.57
CA SER A 403 9.76 4.36 5.50
C SER A 403 9.17 4.29 4.10
N VAL A 404 8.98 5.44 3.45
CA VAL A 404 8.49 5.66 2.08
C VAL A 404 9.64 6.23 1.23
N PRO A 405 10.58 5.39 0.76
CA PRO A 405 11.64 5.83 -0.14
C PRO A 405 11.08 6.21 -1.51
N ARG A 406 11.81 7.02 -2.26
CA ARG A 406 11.40 7.57 -3.58
C ARG A 406 10.80 6.53 -4.54
N GLY A 407 11.39 5.34 -4.63
CA GLY A 407 10.88 4.25 -5.47
C GLY A 407 9.48 3.72 -5.10
N VAL A 408 8.88 4.12 -3.98
CA VAL A 408 7.50 3.77 -3.60
C VAL A 408 6.49 4.59 -4.42
N SER A 409 6.87 5.79 -4.88
CA SER A 409 5.98 6.73 -5.54
C SER A 409 5.57 6.26 -6.95
N LEU A 410 4.25 6.19 -7.17
CA LEU A 410 3.64 6.08 -8.50
C LEU A 410 3.94 7.32 -9.34
N PHE A 411 4.02 8.50 -8.71
CA PHE A 411 4.32 9.75 -9.40
C PHE A 411 5.77 9.78 -9.92
N GLU A 412 6.75 9.46 -9.07
CA GLU A 412 8.15 9.32 -9.52
C GLU A 412 8.32 8.17 -10.51
N ALA A 413 7.66 7.02 -10.29
CA ALA A 413 7.64 5.90 -11.23
C ALA A 413 7.13 6.36 -12.60
N HIS A 414 6.04 7.12 -12.63
CA HIS A 414 5.44 7.62 -13.87
C HIS A 414 6.36 8.58 -14.63
N ILE A 415 7.10 9.44 -13.93
CA ILE A 415 8.02 10.41 -14.56
C ILE A 415 9.35 9.76 -14.99
N ASN A 416 9.88 8.83 -14.19
CA ASN A 416 11.27 8.38 -14.31
C ASN A 416 11.44 6.92 -14.78
N GLN A 417 10.49 6.03 -14.49
CA GLN A 417 10.62 4.58 -14.72
C GLN A 417 9.24 3.97 -15.08
N PRO A 418 8.63 4.20 -16.26
CA PRO A 418 7.21 3.87 -16.43
C PRO A 418 6.90 2.35 -16.45
N SER A 419 7.91 1.49 -16.66
CA SER A 419 7.85 0.04 -16.38
C SER A 419 7.36 -0.25 -14.95
N ARG A 420 7.76 0.62 -14.02
CA ARG A 420 7.46 0.59 -12.59
C ARG A 420 6.03 1.05 -12.24
N VAL A 421 5.35 1.80 -13.10
CA VAL A 421 3.92 2.12 -12.85
C VAL A 421 3.09 0.84 -12.89
N ALA A 422 3.30 0.01 -13.91
CA ALA A 422 2.68 -1.30 -14.02
C ALA A 422 3.19 -2.30 -12.95
N LEU A 423 4.38 -2.08 -12.36
CA LEU A 423 4.87 -2.81 -11.19
C LEU A 423 3.99 -2.49 -9.98
N LEU A 424 3.96 -1.23 -9.58
CA LEU A 424 3.32 -0.77 -8.36
C LEU A 424 1.79 -0.93 -8.41
N GLN A 425 1.15 -0.69 -9.56
CA GLN A 425 -0.29 -0.93 -9.71
C GLN A 425 -0.67 -2.40 -9.55
N ARG A 426 0.07 -3.34 -10.17
CA ARG A 426 -0.19 -4.78 -10.00
C ARG A 426 0.14 -5.28 -8.60
N ARG A 427 1.20 -4.75 -7.96
CA ARG A 427 1.45 -4.97 -6.52
C ARG A 427 0.24 -4.54 -5.69
N ASP A 428 -0.40 -3.43 -6.04
CA ASP A 428 -1.57 -2.90 -5.35
C ASP A 428 -2.91 -3.54 -5.81
N GLY A 429 -2.88 -4.65 -6.55
CA GLY A 429 -4.10 -5.37 -6.98
C GLY A 429 -4.90 -4.64 -8.07
N TYR A 430 -4.29 -3.74 -8.84
CA TYR A 430 -4.90 -3.12 -10.02
C TYR A 430 -4.36 -3.79 -11.30
N ASP A 431 -5.28 -4.28 -12.14
CA ASP A 431 -4.94 -4.93 -13.41
C ASP A 431 -4.42 -3.96 -14.48
N SER A 432 -4.53 -2.65 -14.25
CA SER A 432 -4.12 -1.64 -15.21
C SER A 432 -2.59 -1.53 -15.31
N ALA A 433 -2.06 -1.72 -16.52
CA ALA A 433 -0.66 -1.42 -16.83
C ALA A 433 -0.39 0.10 -17.00
N ARG A 434 -1.42 0.93 -16.89
CA ARG A 434 -1.38 2.40 -17.02
C ARG A 434 -2.12 3.04 -15.86
N LEU A 435 -1.57 4.13 -15.35
CA LEU A 435 -2.18 4.95 -14.33
C LEU A 435 -3.25 5.84 -14.97
N GLU A 436 -4.48 5.79 -14.45
CA GLU A 436 -5.51 6.74 -14.84
C GLU A 436 -5.16 8.11 -14.26
N VAL A 437 -4.92 9.07 -15.14
CA VAL A 437 -4.65 10.47 -14.79
C VAL A 437 -5.75 11.30 -15.45
N GLY A 438 -6.45 12.13 -14.67
CA GLY A 438 -7.59 12.92 -15.16
C GLY A 438 -7.20 14.00 -16.19
N ALA A 439 -5.91 14.27 -16.35
CA ALA A 439 -5.36 15.15 -17.39
C ALA A 439 -4.66 14.35 -18.49
N GLU A 440 -4.77 14.80 -19.75
CA GLU A 440 -4.09 14.18 -20.89
C GLU A 440 -2.59 13.96 -20.66
N LEU A 441 -2.21 12.69 -20.61
CA LEU A 441 -0.82 12.24 -20.52
C LEU A 441 -0.04 12.55 -21.81
N PRO A 442 1.29 12.78 -21.72
CA PRO A 442 2.17 12.75 -22.87
C PRO A 442 2.00 11.42 -23.62
N THR A 443 1.87 11.49 -24.95
CA THR A 443 1.53 10.32 -25.77
C THR A 443 2.75 9.45 -26.07
N GLU A 444 3.29 8.77 -25.06
CA GLU A 444 4.16 7.61 -25.24
C GLU A 444 4.39 6.85 -23.91
N TYR A 445 4.64 5.54 -24.06
CA TYR A 445 5.28 4.60 -23.13
C TYR A 445 4.41 3.52 -22.46
N ALA A 446 4.59 2.28 -22.93
CA ALA A 446 4.33 1.02 -22.24
C ALA A 446 5.21 -0.07 -22.89
N PRO A 447 6.11 -0.76 -22.16
CA PRO A 447 7.05 -1.71 -22.78
C PRO A 447 6.37 -3.06 -23.09
N PRO A 448 6.52 -3.62 -24.31
CA PRO A 448 5.94 -4.90 -24.69
C PRO A 448 6.83 -6.10 -24.30
N LEU A 449 6.24 -7.30 -24.25
CA LEU A 449 6.91 -8.58 -23.91
C LEU A 449 8.30 -8.83 -24.53
N PRO A 450 8.58 -8.48 -25.81
CA PRO A 450 9.92 -8.67 -26.40
C PRO A 450 11.05 -7.98 -25.65
N ALA A 451 10.81 -6.81 -25.05
CA ALA A 451 11.82 -6.09 -24.28
C ALA A 451 12.21 -6.84 -22.99
N LEU A 452 11.27 -7.55 -22.37
CA LEU A 452 11.51 -8.32 -21.14
C LEU A 452 12.36 -9.57 -21.41
N ALA A 453 12.15 -10.24 -22.56
CA ALA A 453 12.97 -11.36 -22.98
C ALA A 453 14.42 -10.94 -23.28
N GLU A 454 14.63 -9.75 -23.85
CA GLU A 454 15.96 -9.19 -24.10
C GLU A 454 16.74 -8.94 -22.80
N LEU A 455 16.08 -8.46 -21.74
CA LEU A 455 16.69 -8.28 -20.43
C LEU A 455 17.04 -9.62 -19.77
N LEU A 456 16.16 -10.62 -19.84
CA LEU A 456 16.44 -11.97 -19.31
C LEU A 456 17.66 -12.62 -19.98
N GLY A 457 17.83 -12.40 -21.29
CA GLY A 457 19.01 -12.88 -22.05
C GLY A 457 20.32 -12.18 -21.69
N LYS A 458 20.30 -11.03 -21.01
CA LYS A 458 21.50 -10.33 -20.53
C LYS A 458 21.95 -10.78 -19.14
N THR A 459 21.10 -11.51 -18.41
CA THR A 459 21.40 -12.00 -17.05
C THR A 459 22.47 -13.08 -17.08
N ALA A 460 23.49 -12.98 -16.23
CA ALA A 460 24.76 -13.71 -16.35
C ALA A 460 24.64 -15.23 -16.63
N PRO A 461 23.95 -16.06 -15.82
CA PRO A 461 23.84 -17.50 -16.10
C PRO A 461 22.96 -17.82 -17.32
N PHE A 462 22.11 -16.90 -17.77
CA PHE A 462 21.21 -17.11 -18.92
C PHE A 462 21.76 -16.59 -20.24
N SER A 463 22.82 -15.77 -20.22
CA SER A 463 23.51 -15.26 -21.42
C SER A 463 24.07 -16.33 -22.38
N ILE A 464 24.16 -17.59 -21.92
CA ILE A 464 24.57 -18.77 -22.71
C ILE A 464 23.42 -19.48 -23.44
N LEU A 465 22.17 -19.02 -23.24
CA LEU A 465 20.99 -19.56 -23.88
C LEU A 465 20.77 -18.89 -25.25
N THR A 466 20.23 -19.64 -26.21
CA THR A 466 19.87 -19.10 -27.52
C THR A 466 18.64 -18.19 -27.41
N ALA A 467 18.42 -17.33 -28.41
CA ALA A 467 17.25 -16.45 -28.43
C ALA A 467 15.91 -17.23 -28.37
N GLU A 468 15.86 -18.46 -28.91
CA GLU A 468 14.68 -19.32 -28.84
C GLU A 468 14.46 -19.90 -27.44
N GLU A 469 15.53 -20.35 -26.77
CA GLU A 469 15.49 -20.83 -25.38
C GLU A 469 15.19 -19.70 -24.40
N ILE A 470 15.74 -18.49 -24.61
CA ILE A 470 15.39 -17.28 -23.85
C ILE A 470 13.92 -16.92 -24.07
N ALA A 471 13.41 -16.99 -25.30
CA ALA A 471 11.99 -16.75 -25.57
C ALA A 471 11.10 -17.84 -24.94
N GLN A 472 11.53 -19.09 -24.90
CA GLN A 472 10.82 -20.17 -24.22
C GLN A 472 10.84 -19.99 -22.70
N LEU A 473 11.99 -19.67 -22.11
CA LEU A 473 12.14 -19.39 -20.69
C LEU A 473 11.33 -18.15 -20.30
N ALA A 474 11.39 -17.05 -21.05
CA ALA A 474 10.60 -15.84 -20.78
C ALA A 474 9.08 -16.04 -20.90
N ARG A 475 8.62 -17.06 -21.66
CA ARG A 475 7.20 -17.47 -21.73
C ARG A 475 6.74 -18.29 -20.51
N THR A 476 7.64 -19.02 -19.84
CA THR A 476 7.29 -19.94 -18.73
C THR A 476 7.75 -19.45 -17.36
N ALA A 477 8.78 -18.61 -17.31
CA ALA A 477 9.25 -17.92 -16.12
C ALA A 477 8.26 -16.84 -15.72
N ARG A 478 8.09 -16.64 -14.42
CA ARG A 478 7.08 -15.75 -13.87
C ARG A 478 7.73 -14.38 -13.62
N PRO A 479 7.40 -13.32 -14.38
CA PRO A 479 7.85 -11.99 -14.01
C PRO A 479 7.22 -11.63 -12.65
N GLN A 480 8.09 -11.31 -11.69
CA GLN A 480 7.75 -10.83 -10.35
C GLN A 480 8.34 -9.43 -10.16
N LEU A 481 7.69 -8.64 -9.32
CA LEU A 481 7.64 -7.20 -9.48
C LEU A 481 7.62 -6.59 -8.08
N PHE A 482 8.80 -6.17 -7.61
CA PHE A 482 9.06 -5.82 -6.21
C PHE A 482 9.29 -4.32 -6.05
N GLY A 483 8.58 -3.69 -5.11
CA GLY A 483 8.82 -2.32 -4.67
C GLY A 483 10.05 -2.21 -3.77
N PRO A 484 10.42 -1.00 -3.32
CA PRO A 484 11.56 -0.80 -2.43
C PRO A 484 11.41 -1.59 -1.13
N LEU A 485 12.52 -2.13 -0.64
CA LEU A 485 12.65 -2.93 0.59
C LEU A 485 11.77 -4.21 0.65
N GLU A 486 11.04 -4.54 -0.42
CA GLU A 486 10.15 -5.72 -0.47
C GLU A 486 10.94 -7.02 -0.62
N ARG A 487 10.56 -8.06 0.13
CA ARG A 487 11.33 -9.31 0.28
C ARG A 487 11.06 -10.27 -0.88
N ILE A 488 12.05 -10.38 -1.76
CA ILE A 488 12.11 -11.33 -2.89
C ILE A 488 12.31 -12.75 -2.38
N ILE A 489 13.14 -12.91 -1.36
CA ILE A 489 13.45 -14.18 -0.68
C ILE A 489 13.46 -13.89 0.83
N VAL A 490 12.94 -14.80 1.65
CA VAL A 490 13.06 -14.72 3.11
C VAL A 490 13.90 -15.89 3.61
N GLN A 491 14.86 -15.61 4.50
CA GLN A 491 15.71 -16.62 5.14
C GLN A 491 14.89 -17.71 5.85
N GLY A 492 15.33 -18.96 5.77
CA GLY A 492 14.72 -20.10 6.45
C GLY A 492 13.44 -20.66 5.80
N GLN A 493 12.87 -19.99 4.81
CA GLN A 493 11.79 -20.58 3.99
C GLN A 493 12.33 -21.69 3.08
N GLU A 494 11.48 -22.62 2.64
CA GLU A 494 11.82 -23.54 1.56
C GLU A 494 11.83 -22.83 0.19
N GLY A 495 12.42 -23.45 -0.83
CA GLY A 495 12.57 -22.80 -2.14
C GLY A 495 12.95 -23.71 -3.30
N ASP A 496 12.03 -23.86 -4.24
CA ASP A 496 12.21 -24.61 -5.50
C ASP A 496 12.40 -23.68 -6.73
N SER A 497 12.77 -22.42 -6.50
CA SER A 497 12.93 -21.39 -7.53
C SER A 497 14.15 -20.49 -7.33
N LEU A 498 14.71 -19.95 -8.41
CA LEU A 498 15.64 -18.83 -8.39
C LEU A 498 15.00 -17.58 -9.01
N PHE A 499 15.61 -16.42 -8.81
CA PHE A 499 15.12 -15.13 -9.31
C PHE A 499 16.22 -14.43 -10.10
N ALA A 500 15.98 -14.13 -11.37
CA ALA A 500 16.85 -13.30 -12.20
C ALA A 500 16.46 -11.83 -12.07
N VAL A 501 17.33 -11.00 -11.49
CA VAL A 501 17.15 -9.54 -11.41
C VAL A 501 17.45 -8.97 -12.79
N VAL A 502 16.43 -8.47 -13.48
CA VAL A 502 16.54 -7.97 -14.86
C VAL A 502 16.45 -6.44 -14.95
N GLU A 503 15.95 -5.77 -13.91
CA GLU A 503 15.96 -4.32 -13.73
C GLU A 503 15.96 -4.01 -12.23
N GLY A 504 16.76 -3.03 -11.78
CA GLY A 504 16.86 -2.61 -10.37
C GLY A 504 17.98 -3.27 -9.56
N THR A 505 18.09 -2.91 -8.28
CA THR A 505 19.11 -3.43 -7.35
C THR A 505 18.43 -4.15 -6.19
N VAL A 506 19.04 -5.25 -5.73
CA VAL A 506 18.59 -6.02 -4.56
C VAL A 506 19.70 -6.09 -3.50
N GLU A 507 19.34 -6.19 -2.24
CA GLU A 507 20.27 -6.41 -1.13
C GLU A 507 20.03 -7.77 -0.47
N VAL A 508 21.12 -8.38 0.00
CA VAL A 508 21.12 -9.64 0.74
C VAL A 508 21.34 -9.34 2.21
N VAL A 509 20.43 -9.82 3.05
CA VAL A 509 20.35 -9.55 4.48
C VAL A 509 20.32 -10.87 5.23
N LEU A 510 21.20 -11.02 6.21
CA LEU A 510 21.24 -12.19 7.10
C LEU A 510 20.64 -11.82 8.46
N ARG A 511 19.57 -12.51 8.86
CA ARG A 511 18.99 -12.45 10.19
C ARG A 511 19.73 -13.43 11.11
N ARG A 512 20.14 -12.97 12.29
CA ARG A 512 20.84 -13.76 13.32
C ARG A 512 19.88 -14.26 14.41
N GLU A 513 20.37 -15.19 15.22
CA GLU A 513 19.65 -15.76 16.37
C GLU A 513 19.23 -14.71 17.42
N ASP A 514 19.99 -13.61 17.54
CA ASP A 514 19.66 -12.48 18.42
C ASP A 514 18.60 -11.53 17.82
N GLY A 515 17.98 -11.91 16.70
CA GLY A 515 16.98 -11.14 15.98
C GLY A 515 17.54 -10.02 15.11
N SER A 516 18.83 -9.70 15.20
CA SER A 516 19.44 -8.63 14.42
C SER A 516 19.62 -9.00 12.94
N GLU A 517 19.43 -8.01 12.07
CA GLU A 517 19.69 -8.12 10.63
C GLU A 517 21.05 -7.50 10.26
N VAL A 518 21.78 -8.14 9.36
CA VAL A 518 23.06 -7.66 8.82
C VAL A 518 23.02 -7.71 7.29
N GLN A 519 23.14 -6.56 6.64
CA GLN A 519 23.33 -6.46 5.20
C GLN A 519 24.71 -7.05 4.82
N ILE A 520 24.72 -8.13 4.04
CA ILE A 520 25.96 -8.80 3.59
C ILE A 520 26.38 -8.41 2.16
N GLY A 521 25.54 -7.65 1.45
CA GLY A 521 25.90 -6.96 0.21
C GLY A 521 24.75 -6.74 -0.77
N THR A 522 24.96 -5.89 -1.77
CA THR A 522 24.00 -5.57 -2.84
C THR A 522 24.32 -6.31 -4.15
N ARG A 523 23.33 -6.48 -5.02
CA ARG A 523 23.41 -7.12 -6.33
C ARG A 523 22.62 -6.29 -7.36
N PRO A 524 23.24 -5.85 -8.46
CA PRO A 524 22.56 -5.09 -9.51
C PRO A 524 21.71 -5.99 -10.41
N ASP A 525 21.10 -5.39 -11.42
CA ASP A 525 20.52 -6.05 -12.56
C ASP A 525 21.54 -6.91 -13.35
N GLY A 526 21.02 -7.85 -14.13
CA GLY A 526 21.83 -8.89 -14.79
C GLY A 526 22.33 -9.99 -13.85
N THR A 527 21.91 -10.01 -12.58
CA THR A 527 22.27 -11.04 -11.60
C THR A 527 21.13 -12.03 -11.32
N VAL A 528 21.47 -13.18 -10.71
CA VAL A 528 20.51 -14.16 -10.18
C VAL A 528 20.64 -14.24 -8.67
N VAL A 529 19.57 -14.54 -7.94
CA VAL A 529 19.55 -14.85 -6.50
C VAL A 529 18.66 -16.07 -6.21
N GLY A 530 18.88 -16.76 -5.08
CA GLY A 530 18.07 -17.90 -4.65
C GLY A 530 18.46 -19.26 -5.23
N GLU A 531 19.49 -19.30 -6.09
CA GLU A 531 20.03 -20.51 -6.71
C GLU A 531 20.53 -21.56 -5.71
N MET A 532 21.00 -21.14 -4.52
CA MET A 532 21.47 -22.06 -3.48
C MET A 532 20.39 -23.09 -3.11
N SER A 533 19.23 -22.62 -2.66
CA SER A 533 18.09 -23.44 -2.24
C SER A 533 17.54 -24.29 -3.40
N LEU A 534 17.50 -23.73 -4.62
CA LEU A 534 17.14 -24.48 -5.83
C LEU A 534 18.09 -25.65 -6.11
N LEU A 535 19.41 -25.45 -5.96
CA LEU A 535 20.42 -26.45 -6.29
C LEU A 535 20.63 -27.49 -5.18
N THR A 536 20.64 -27.08 -3.91
CA THR A 536 20.88 -27.99 -2.77
C THR A 536 19.61 -28.65 -2.24
N GLY A 537 18.45 -28.02 -2.43
CA GLY A 537 17.20 -28.42 -1.76
C GLY A 537 17.12 -27.97 -0.30
N GLU A 538 18.11 -27.24 0.21
CA GLU A 538 18.09 -26.67 1.56
C GLU A 538 17.22 -25.40 1.63
N PRO A 539 16.76 -24.98 2.83
CA PRO A 539 16.09 -23.70 3.01
C PRO A 539 16.91 -22.48 2.54
N ARG A 540 16.23 -21.36 2.31
CA ARG A 540 16.83 -20.08 1.89
C ARG A 540 17.89 -19.62 2.91
N SER A 541 19.13 -19.47 2.45
CA SER A 541 20.29 -19.14 3.30
C SER A 541 20.34 -17.69 3.81
N ALA A 542 19.60 -16.77 3.19
CA ALA A 542 19.49 -15.37 3.56
C ALA A 542 18.19 -14.75 3.00
N THR A 543 17.79 -13.62 3.56
CA THR A 543 16.74 -12.77 3.00
C THR A 543 17.33 -11.97 1.84
N VAL A 544 16.57 -11.80 0.77
CA VAL A 544 16.91 -10.89 -0.33
C VAL A 544 15.73 -9.94 -0.52
N ARG A 545 15.97 -8.64 -0.47
CA ARG A 545 14.94 -7.62 -0.69
C ARG A 545 15.40 -6.61 -1.74
N ALA A 546 14.48 -5.98 -2.45
CA ALA A 546 14.87 -4.93 -3.39
C ALA A 546 15.36 -3.68 -2.64
N VAL A 547 16.29 -2.91 -3.21
CA VAL A 547 16.74 -1.64 -2.62
C VAL A 547 15.72 -0.56 -3.00
N ASP A 548 15.83 -0.05 -4.23
CA ASP A 548 14.88 0.91 -4.81
C ASP A 548 13.77 0.21 -5.61
N GLY A 549 13.51 -1.07 -5.38
CA GLY A 549 12.61 -1.92 -6.18
C GLY A 549 13.29 -2.59 -7.37
N ALA A 550 12.72 -3.72 -7.82
CA ALA A 550 13.29 -4.57 -8.85
C ALA A 550 12.20 -5.30 -9.66
N LEU A 551 12.43 -5.42 -10.98
CA LEU A 551 11.78 -6.44 -11.80
C LEU A 551 12.68 -7.67 -11.81
N VAL A 552 12.12 -8.81 -11.44
CA VAL A 552 12.81 -10.09 -11.44
C VAL A 552 12.01 -11.15 -12.19
N TYR A 553 12.67 -12.17 -12.72
CA TYR A 553 12.01 -13.36 -13.25
C TYR A 553 12.21 -14.53 -12.29
N GLU A 554 11.13 -15.01 -11.70
CA GLU A 554 11.15 -16.28 -10.98
C GLU A 554 11.22 -17.44 -12.00
N VAL A 555 12.24 -18.28 -11.84
CA VAL A 555 12.46 -19.50 -12.62
C VAL A 555 12.45 -20.67 -11.64
N GLY A 556 11.39 -21.47 -11.69
CA GLY A 556 11.25 -22.69 -10.89
C GLY A 556 12.07 -23.85 -11.45
N ARG A 557 12.24 -24.88 -10.62
CA ARG A 557 12.94 -26.13 -10.97
C ARG A 557 12.43 -26.75 -12.27
N GLN A 558 11.12 -26.88 -12.44
CA GLN A 558 10.51 -27.49 -13.63
C GLN A 558 10.80 -26.72 -14.94
N GLN A 559 10.94 -25.39 -14.87
CA GLN A 559 11.30 -24.59 -16.04
C GLN A 559 12.79 -24.70 -16.38
N LEU A 560 13.63 -24.97 -15.38
CA LEU A 560 15.09 -24.99 -15.50
C LEU A 560 15.64 -26.39 -15.84
N GLU A 561 15.01 -27.47 -15.35
CA GLU A 561 15.45 -28.86 -15.57
C GLU A 561 15.68 -29.23 -17.06
N PRO A 562 14.78 -28.91 -18.01
CA PRO A 562 15.01 -29.19 -19.43
C PRO A 562 16.22 -28.44 -19.99
N LEU A 563 16.45 -27.21 -19.54
CA LEU A 563 17.59 -26.39 -19.95
C LEU A 563 18.91 -26.91 -19.35
N LEU A 564 18.91 -27.34 -18.09
CA LEU A 564 20.08 -27.94 -17.44
C LEU A 564 20.49 -29.26 -18.11
N ALA A 565 19.50 -30.09 -18.46
CA ALA A 565 19.73 -31.34 -19.19
C ALA A 565 20.30 -31.10 -20.60
N ALA A 566 19.84 -30.05 -21.30
CA ALA A 566 20.32 -29.68 -22.63
C ALA A 566 21.65 -28.89 -22.63
N ARG A 567 21.96 -28.17 -21.54
CA ARG A 567 23.13 -27.27 -21.41
C ARG A 567 23.84 -27.50 -20.06
N PRO A 568 24.77 -28.48 -19.97
CA PRO A 568 25.59 -28.67 -18.76
C PRO A 568 26.33 -27.41 -18.29
N ALA A 569 26.75 -26.55 -19.23
CA ALA A 569 27.37 -25.25 -18.94
C ALA A 569 26.47 -24.29 -18.12
N LEU A 570 25.14 -24.44 -18.17
CA LEU A 570 24.20 -23.68 -17.33
C LEU A 570 24.31 -24.10 -15.86
N PHE A 571 24.46 -25.41 -15.61
CA PHE A 571 24.67 -25.93 -14.27
C PHE A 571 26.01 -25.46 -13.71
N GLU A 572 27.09 -25.53 -14.51
CA GLU A 572 28.42 -25.03 -14.13
C GLU A 572 28.41 -23.52 -13.81
N ALA A 573 27.71 -22.71 -14.60
CA ALA A 573 27.58 -21.27 -14.37
C ALA A 573 26.84 -20.95 -13.05
N LEU A 574 25.74 -21.67 -12.77
CA LEU A 574 24.98 -21.50 -11.52
C LEU A 574 25.76 -22.00 -10.30
N GLN A 575 26.47 -23.14 -10.41
CA GLN A 575 27.33 -23.67 -9.36
C GLN A 575 28.52 -22.72 -9.08
N GLY A 576 29.16 -22.17 -10.11
CA GLY A 576 30.22 -21.17 -9.97
C GLY A 576 29.74 -19.89 -9.28
N ALA A 577 28.53 -19.42 -9.62
CA ALA A 577 27.89 -18.30 -8.93
C ALA A 577 27.66 -18.60 -7.44
N MET A 578 27.11 -19.78 -7.11
CA MET A 578 26.88 -20.23 -5.73
C MET A 578 28.18 -20.31 -4.90
N VAL A 579 29.22 -20.97 -5.41
CA VAL A 579 30.52 -21.11 -4.71
C VAL A 579 31.17 -19.76 -4.43
N THR A 580 31.05 -18.83 -5.38
CA THR A 580 31.55 -17.45 -5.21
C THR A 580 30.81 -16.72 -4.07
N ARG A 581 29.51 -16.96 -3.91
CA ARG A 581 28.68 -16.30 -2.89
C ARG A 581 28.92 -16.82 -1.50
N LEU A 582 29.01 -18.14 -1.32
CA LEU A 582 29.35 -18.77 -0.04
C LEU A 582 30.63 -18.17 0.54
N ARG A 583 31.72 -18.18 -0.24
CA ARG A 583 33.01 -17.57 0.16
C ARG A 583 32.89 -16.07 0.48
N THR A 584 32.08 -15.35 -0.28
CA THR A 584 31.86 -13.90 -0.04
C THR A 584 31.14 -13.68 1.30
N GLN A 585 30.08 -14.47 1.57
CA GLN A 585 29.27 -14.40 2.79
C GLN A 585 30.07 -14.82 4.03
N GLU A 586 30.80 -15.93 3.98
CA GLU A 586 31.72 -16.38 5.05
C GLU A 586 32.73 -15.29 5.40
N SER A 587 33.48 -14.80 4.39
CA SER A 587 34.51 -13.76 4.62
C SER A 587 33.95 -12.45 5.14
N PHE A 588 32.67 -12.14 4.88
CA PHE A 588 32.01 -10.95 5.41
C PHE A 588 31.63 -11.15 6.88
N LEU A 589 31.04 -12.30 7.22
CA LEU A 589 30.68 -12.67 8.60
C LEU A 589 31.90 -12.69 9.52
N GLU A 590 33.02 -13.31 9.11
CA GLU A 590 34.27 -13.32 9.87
C GLU A 590 34.76 -11.89 10.19
N ARG A 591 34.77 -11.00 9.20
CA ARG A 591 35.18 -9.60 9.36
C ARG A 591 34.22 -8.80 10.24
N TYR A 592 32.91 -9.02 10.08
CA TYR A 592 31.88 -8.37 10.88
C TYR A 592 31.95 -8.79 12.36
N ASP A 593 32.12 -10.08 12.62
CA ASP A 593 32.19 -10.61 13.98
C ASP A 593 33.49 -10.22 14.69
N ALA A 594 34.63 -10.20 13.97
CA ALA A 594 35.88 -9.63 14.47
C ALA A 594 35.72 -8.15 14.84
N ALA A 595 35.08 -7.34 13.99
CA ALA A 595 34.81 -5.93 14.26
C ALA A 595 33.84 -5.72 15.44
N ARG A 596 32.79 -6.55 15.56
CA ARG A 596 31.84 -6.50 16.69
C ARG A 596 32.53 -6.87 18.00
N CYS A 597 33.35 -7.92 18.02
CA CYS A 597 34.14 -8.33 19.17
C CYS A 597 35.12 -7.23 19.61
N ALA A 598 35.86 -6.62 18.68
CA ALA A 598 36.73 -5.49 18.97
C ALA A 598 35.95 -4.31 19.59
N LYS A 599 34.82 -3.92 19.01
CA LYS A 599 33.97 -2.81 19.49
C LYS A 599 33.36 -3.09 20.86
N ALA A 600 32.98 -4.34 21.15
CA ALA A 600 32.49 -4.79 22.45
C ALA A 600 33.61 -4.79 23.51
N PHE A 601 34.82 -5.26 23.14
CA PHE A 601 36.01 -5.23 23.99
C PHE A 601 36.38 -3.78 24.37
N SER A 602 36.46 -2.87 23.38
CA SER A 602 36.72 -1.44 23.62
C SER A 602 35.66 -0.80 24.53
N ARG A 603 34.37 -1.11 24.35
CA ARG A 603 33.29 -0.62 25.25
C ARG A 603 33.44 -1.14 26.68
N ARG A 604 33.88 -2.39 26.86
CA ARG A 604 34.09 -3.00 28.17
C ARG A 604 35.32 -2.42 28.89
N PHE A 605 36.40 -2.13 28.15
CA PHE A 605 37.56 -1.41 28.67
C PHE A 605 37.25 0.05 29.02
N ALA A 606 36.49 0.76 28.18
CA ALA A 606 36.08 2.14 28.44
C ALA A 606 35.25 2.25 29.74
N LYS A 607 34.32 1.32 30.00
CA LYS A 607 33.58 1.23 31.27
C LYS A 607 34.44 0.80 32.47
N SER A 608 35.54 0.09 32.23
CA SER A 608 36.48 -0.34 33.29
C SER A 608 37.54 0.70 33.64
N SER A 609 37.68 1.76 32.83
CA SER A 609 38.64 2.86 33.05
C SER A 609 37.95 4.14 33.54
N SER A 610 36.64 4.06 33.80
CA SER A 610 35.78 5.15 34.29
C SER A 610 35.14 4.82 35.65
N ALA A 611 35.73 3.87 36.38
CA ALA A 611 35.36 3.42 37.72
C ALA A 611 36.66 3.24 38.53
#